data_AF-K6BU49-F1
#
_entry.id   AF-K6BU49-F1
#
_cell.length_a   1.000
_cell.length_b   1.000
_cell.length_c   1.000
_cell.angle_alpha   90.00
_cell.angle_beta   90.00
_cell.angle_gamma   90.00
#
_symmetry.space_group_name_H-M   'P 1'
#
loop_
_entity.id
_entity.type
_entity.pdbx_description
1 polymer ?
#
loop_
_entity_poly.entity_id
_entity_poly.type
_entity_poly.pdbx_seq_one_letter_code
_entity_poly.pdbx_strand_id
1 'polypeptide(L)' 'MHESQNVEKIIKLLEPIINKRLLQTHPKNREDLKQEIILSIITRLNKVDLNVPGFFETIEQIKSTSNK' A
#
# COMPACT_ATOMS: atom_id res chain seq x y z
N MET A 1 4.34 16.09 10.42
CA MET A 1 3.71 16.24 9.09
C MET A 1 4.09 15.13 8.07
N HIS A 2 5.00 14.20 8.38
CA HIS A 2 5.50 13.21 7.41
C HIS A 2 4.77 11.84 7.41
N GLU A 3 4.10 11.49 8.51
CA GLU A 3 3.51 10.16 8.70
C GLU A 3 2.35 9.86 7.73
N SER A 4 1.47 10.84 7.49
CA SER A 4 0.37 10.70 6.53
C SER A 4 0.84 10.51 5.09
N GLN A 5 1.98 11.12 4.71
CA GLN A 5 2.58 10.97 3.37
C GLN A 5 3.16 9.57 3.17
N ASN A 6 3.75 8.97 4.22
CA ASN A 6 4.31 7.62 4.17
C ASN A 6 3.20 6.56 4.03
N VAL A 7 2.09 6.73 4.75
CA VAL A 7 0.92 5.86 4.63
C VAL A 7 0.35 5.88 3.21
N GLU A 8 0.18 7.08 2.63
CA GLU A 8 -0.31 7.22 1.26
C GLU A 8 0.62 6.58 0.22
N LYS A 9 1.95 6.73 0.38
CA LYS A 9 2.93 6.06 -0.48
C LYS A 9 2.78 4.53 -0.41
N ILE A 10 2.64 3.96 0.78
CA ILE A 10 2.45 2.51 0.94
C ILE A 10 1.15 2.04 0.30
N ILE A 11 0.05 2.78 0.48
CA ILE A 11 -1.23 2.45 -0.17
C ILE A 11 -1.07 2.45 -1.70
N LYS A 12 -0.41 3.46 -2.28
CA LYS A 12 -0.13 3.50 -3.73
C LYS A 12 0.76 2.34 -4.20
N LEU A 13 1.72 1.90 -3.38
CA LEU A 13 2.54 0.73 -3.67
C LEU A 13 1.72 -0.57 -3.69
N LEU A 14 0.71 -0.68 -2.82
CA LEU A 14 -0.14 -1.86 -2.70
C LEU A 14 -1.36 -1.84 -3.64
N GLU A 15 -1.73 -0.68 -4.19
CA GLU A 15 -2.90 -0.54 -5.06
C GLU A 15 -2.94 -1.54 -6.24
N PRO A 16 -1.83 -1.82 -6.97
CA PRO A 16 -1.85 -2.78 -8.07
C PRO A 16 -2.21 -4.21 -7.62
N ILE A 17 -1.68 -4.65 -6.47
CA ILE A 17 -1.97 -5.98 -5.95
C ILE A 17 -3.38 -6.05 -5.36
N ILE A 18 -3.85 -4.99 -4.70
CA ILE A 18 -5.22 -4.88 -4.19
C ILE A 18 -6.21 -5.00 -5.35
N ASN A 19 -6.04 -4.17 -6.39
CA ASN A 19 -6.92 -4.18 -7.56
C ASN A 19 -6.93 -5.55 -8.26
N LYS A 20 -5.75 -6.18 -8.43
CA LYS A 20 -5.65 -7.53 -9.00
C LYS A 20 -6.44 -8.57 -8.19
N ARG A 21 -6.42 -8.48 -6.86
CA ARG A 21 -7.15 -9.40 -5.98
C ARG A 21 -8.65 -9.13 -5.96
N LEU A 22 -9.06 -7.87 -6.03
CA LEU A 22 -10.48 -7.50 -6.11
C LEU A 22 -11.18 -8.02 -7.39
N LEU A 23 -10.43 -8.26 -8.47
CA LEU A 23 -11.00 -8.91 -9.66
C LEU A 23 -11.46 -10.36 -9.38
N GLN A 24 -10.91 -11.01 -8.35
CA GLN A 24 -11.28 -12.36 -7.93
C GLN A 24 -12.51 -12.39 -7.02
N THR A 25 -13.07 -11.23 -6.64
CA THR A 25 -14.29 -11.13 -5.86
C THR A 25 -15.49 -10.70 -6.70
N HIS A 26 -16.68 -10.99 -6.17
CA HIS A 26 -17.94 -10.67 -6.80
C HIS A 26 -18.05 -9.14 -7.03
N PRO A 27 -18.41 -8.67 -8.25
CA PRO A 27 -18.39 -7.24 -8.59
C PRO A 27 -19.13 -6.33 -7.60
N LYS A 28 -20.28 -6.78 -7.09
CA LYS A 28 -21.08 -6.02 -6.11
C LYS A 28 -20.36 -5.73 -4.79
N ASN A 29 -19.35 -6.51 -4.44
CA ASN A 29 -18.66 -6.40 -3.15
C ASN A 29 -17.29 -5.74 -3.29
N ARG A 30 -16.86 -5.38 -4.52
CA ARG A 30 -15.48 -4.94 -4.78
C ARG A 30 -15.16 -3.62 -4.12
N GLU A 31 -16.05 -2.64 -4.19
CA GLU A 31 -15.82 -1.31 -3.61
C GLU A 31 -15.80 -1.36 -2.09
N ASP A 32 -16.76 -2.06 -1.48
CA ASP A 32 -16.79 -2.23 -0.01
C ASP A 32 -15.54 -2.95 0.49
N LEU A 33 -15.17 -4.06 -0.16
CA LEU A 33 -13.96 -4.80 0.19
C LEU A 33 -12.68 -3.97 -0.03
N LYS A 34 -12.64 -3.14 -1.08
CA LYS A 34 -11.52 -2.21 -1.30
C LYS A 34 -11.38 -1.25 -0.12
N GLN A 35 -12.47 -0.68 0.35
CA GLN A 35 -12.46 0.23 1.49
C GLN A 35 -12.00 -0.48 2.77
N GLU A 36 -12.52 -1.67 3.06
CA GLU A 36 -12.12 -2.46 4.23
C GLU A 36 -10.63 -2.80 4.22
N ILE A 37 -10.09 -3.19 3.05
CA ILE A 37 -8.66 -3.48 2.88
C ILE A 37 -7.83 -2.22 3.15
N ILE A 38 -8.21 -1.07 2.57
CA ILE A 38 -7.50 0.19 2.77
C ILE A 38 -7.52 0.61 4.24
N LEU A 39 -8.68 0.56 4.90
CA LEU A 39 -8.84 0.86 6.33
C LEU A 39 -7.99 -0.06 7.21
N SER A 40 -7.94 -1.35 6.86
CA SER A 40 -7.12 -2.34 7.57
C SER A 40 -5.63 -2.04 7.44
N ILE A 41 -5.17 -1.62 6.25
CA ILE A 41 -3.79 -1.21 6.00
C ILE A 41 -3.45 0.03 6.83
N ILE A 42 -4.27 1.09 6.75
CA ILE A 42 -4.06 2.33 7.53
C ILE A 42 -3.98 2.03 9.02
N THR A 43 -4.92 1.23 9.53
CA THR A 43 -4.97 0.86 10.95
C THR A 43 -3.72 0.11 11.41
N ARG A 44 -3.15 -0.74 10.55
CA ARG A 44 -1.89 -1.45 10.84
C ARG A 44 -0.69 -0.52 10.76
N LEU A 45 -0.63 0.34 9.74
CA LEU A 45 0.47 1.28 9.56
C LEU A 45 0.54 2.31 10.68
N ASN A 46 -0.59 2.77 11.23
CA ASN A 46 -0.62 3.65 12.40
C ASN A 46 -0.05 3.00 13.67
N LYS A 47 0.19 1.68 13.68
CA LYS A 47 0.80 0.95 14.80
C LYS A 47 2.27 0.64 14.57
N VAL A 48 2.82 1.01 13.41
CA VAL A 48 4.19 0.71 13.00
C VAL A 48 4.95 2.03 12.85
N ASP A 49 6.14 2.11 13.43
CA ASP A 49 7.00 3.26 13.17
C ASP A 49 7.58 3.16 11.76
N LEU A 50 7.09 4.02 10.86
CA LEU A 50 7.53 4.11 9.47
C LEU A 50 8.73 5.04 9.29
N ASN A 51 9.26 5.65 10.36
CA ASN A 51 10.42 6.54 10.29
C ASN A 51 11.75 5.75 10.29
N VAL A 52 11.77 4.59 9.64
CA VAL A 52 13.00 3.82 9.44
C VAL A 52 13.82 4.50 8.33
N PRO A 53 15.03 4.99 8.62
CA PRO A 53 15.88 5.62 7.61
C PRO A 53 16.15 4.65 6.45
N GLY A 54 16.05 5.13 5.21
CA GLY A 54 16.38 4.32 4.03
C GLY A 54 15.27 3.39 3.55
N PHE A 55 14.11 3.31 4.23
CA PHE A 55 13.04 2.38 3.85
C PHE A 55 12.51 2.66 2.44
N PHE A 56 12.13 3.91 2.15
CA PHE A 56 11.58 4.26 0.84
C PHE A 56 12.67 4.29 -0.24
N GLU A 57 13.88 4.71 0.10
CA GLU A 57 15.05 4.68 -0.78
C GLU A 57 15.35 3.26 -1.25
N THR A 58 15.27 2.28 -0.34
CA THR A 58 15.44 0.85 -0.65
C THR A 58 14.35 0.36 -1.61
N ILE A 59 13.10 0.74 -1.38
CA ILE A 59 11.96 0.37 -2.26
C ILE A 59 12.15 0.94 -3.66
N GLU A 60 12.61 2.18 -3.79
CA GLU A 60 12.89 2.82 -5.08
C GLU A 60 14.04 2.12 -5.82
N GLN A 61 15.11 1.74 -5.11
CA GLN A 61 16.21 0.97 -5.69
C GLN A 61 15.75 -0.39 -6.23
N ILE A 62 14.93 -1.12 -5.48
CA ILE A 62 14.37 -2.42 -5.93
C ILE A 62 13.54 -2.23 -7.21
N LYS A 63 12.70 -1.19 -7.27
CA LYS A 63 11.92 -0.88 -8.49
C LYS A 63 12.81 -0.59 -9.69
N SER A 64 13.90 0.16 -9.51
CA SER A 64 14.82 0.51 -10.60
C SER A 64 15.57 -0.69 -11.18
N THR A 65 15.75 -1.75 -10.38
CA THR A 65 16.51 -2.94 -10.77
C THR A 65 15.68 -3.95 -11.57
N SER A 66 14.35 -3.88 -11.50
CA SER A 66 13.44 -4.83 -12.17
C SER A 66 13.15 -4.51 -13.65
N ASN A 67 13.77 -3.47 -14.21
CA ASN A 67 13.65 -3.04 -15.61
C ASN A 67 14.90 -3.36 -16.47
N LYS A 68 15.66 -4.39 -16.10
CA LYS A 68 16.85 -4.84 -16.85
C LYS A 68 16.76 -6.32 -17.20
#